data_AF-A0A7S2A8Q9-F1
#
_entry.id   AF-A0A7S2A8Q9-F1
#
_cell.length_a   1.000
_cell.length_b   1.000
_cell.length_c   1.000
_cell.angle_alpha   90.00
_cell.angle_beta   90.00
_cell.angle_gamma   90.00
#
_symmetry.space_group_name_H-M   'P 1'
#
loop_
_entity.id
_entity.type
_entity.pdbx_description
1 polymer ?
#
loop_
_entity_poly.entity_id
_entity_poly.type
_entity_poly.pdbx_seq_one_letter_code
_entity_poly.pdbx_strand_id
1 'polypeptide(L)'
;MTSGGGDAPTYYVPAELIPKLEEARDAMSALDSLCRSVDDGGDDDDDGATGGGTPHRRRDESLIPMNFVGLRPGDTVELRRRKNRDGRKLYLKAFASSHGGHPALGYAIASVKGNAGLKAEYRGLPNDKIRELVKRGVEVRGAPVERSEVCYTGDTAIDGVLCPREEEEDDGDGEVPAGMTAATEGDDENERLLRRRRSDANLRAAFESPLIICECTFLGGLGGKEGTMSNPSKSSPCDRDFARSRAHMHALDVVEVLESHKILRSGSGDDSDDDDGGGVEKGTVDDGRRLVLFHLSGRHSPADFAMDALSRAFPSRLAERTDVAVASLVPEGRGDG
;
A
#
# COMPACT_ATOMS: atom_id res chain seq x y z
N MET A 1 28.39 17.45 -6.25
CA MET A 1 26.98 17.22 -5.84
C MET A 1 26.64 18.22 -4.77
N THR A 2 25.70 19.13 -5.04
CA THR A 2 25.26 20.11 -4.05
C THR A 2 24.57 19.37 -2.91
N SER A 3 25.17 19.40 -1.72
CA SER A 3 24.59 18.95 -0.46
C SER A 3 23.43 19.88 -0.10
N GLY A 4 22.33 19.80 -0.83
CA GLY A 4 21.06 20.31 -0.35
C GLY A 4 20.73 19.51 0.90
N GLY A 5 20.88 20.13 2.07
CA GLY A 5 20.58 19.53 3.37
C GLY A 5 19.10 19.22 3.52
N GLY A 6 18.62 18.24 2.75
CA GLY A 6 17.31 17.64 2.90
C GLY A 6 17.33 16.68 4.08
N ASP A 7 16.22 16.64 4.81
CA ASP A 7 16.02 15.63 5.86
C ASP A 7 16.18 14.22 5.27
N ALA A 8 16.73 13.31 6.08
CA ALA A 8 16.86 11.90 5.72
C ALA A 8 15.52 11.32 5.22
N PRO A 9 15.49 10.55 4.11
CA PRO A 9 14.30 9.82 3.72
C PRO A 9 13.80 8.93 4.87
N THR A 10 12.47 8.94 5.07
CA THR A 10 11.80 8.10 6.07
C THR A 10 11.12 6.92 5.39
N TYR A 11 11.41 5.72 5.85
CA TYR A 11 10.89 4.45 5.37
C TYR A 11 9.97 3.87 6.43
N TYR A 12 8.75 3.55 6.03
CA TYR A 12 7.78 2.86 6.87
C TYR A 12 7.82 1.38 6.53
N VAL A 13 8.14 0.55 7.52
CA VAL A 13 8.47 -0.86 7.32
C VAL A 13 7.81 -1.71 8.41
N PRO A 14 7.61 -3.02 8.21
CA PRO A 14 7.23 -3.92 9.29
C PRO A 14 8.19 -3.76 10.47
N ALA A 15 7.65 -3.59 11.69
CA ALA A 15 8.45 -3.33 12.88
C ALA A 15 9.49 -4.43 13.16
N GLU A 16 9.17 -5.67 12.77
CA GLU A 16 10.03 -6.85 12.89
C GLU A 16 11.29 -6.77 12.02
N LEU A 17 11.29 -5.92 10.99
CA LEU A 17 12.42 -5.75 10.09
C LEU A 17 13.40 -4.65 10.51
N ILE A 18 13.03 -3.77 11.46
CA ILE A 18 13.90 -2.65 11.87
C ILE A 18 15.33 -3.12 12.22
N PRO A 19 15.53 -4.12 13.10
CA PRO A 19 16.89 -4.47 13.52
C PRO A 19 17.77 -4.91 12.34
N LYS A 20 17.19 -5.66 11.39
CA LYS A 20 17.89 -6.14 10.18
C LYS A 20 18.19 -4.99 9.21
N LEU A 21 17.28 -4.04 9.09
CA LEU A 21 17.46 -2.86 8.22
C LEU A 21 18.51 -1.90 8.79
N GLU A 22 18.54 -1.72 10.10
CA GLU A 22 19.59 -0.94 10.79
C GLU A 22 20.95 -1.61 10.62
N GLU A 23 21.06 -2.92 10.86
CA GLU A 23 22.30 -3.68 10.62
C GLU A 23 22.77 -3.55 9.16
N ALA A 24 21.86 -3.67 8.18
CA ALA A 24 22.19 -3.50 6.77
C ALA A 24 22.65 -2.06 6.44
N ARG A 25 21.99 -1.04 6.99
CA ARG A 25 22.37 0.38 6.82
C ARG A 25 23.77 0.63 7.37
N ASP A 26 24.08 0.08 8.54
CA ASP A 26 25.35 0.28 9.22
C ASP A 26 26.48 -0.44 8.46
N ALA A 27 26.22 -1.67 7.97
CA ALA A 27 27.15 -2.40 7.10
C ALA A 27 27.46 -1.66 5.80
N MET A 28 26.42 -1.09 5.14
CA MET A 28 26.60 -0.30 3.93
C MET A 28 27.37 1.01 4.19
N SER A 29 27.14 1.65 5.34
CA SER A 29 27.88 2.85 5.75
C SER A 29 29.35 2.54 6.03
N ALA A 30 29.66 1.38 6.61
CA ALA A 30 31.02 0.90 6.80
C ALA A 30 31.72 0.63 5.45
N LEU A 31 31.04 -0.01 4.50
CA LEU A 31 31.56 -0.23 3.15
C LEU A 31 31.85 1.09 2.42
N ASP A 32 30.94 2.07 2.45
CA ASP A 32 31.16 3.39 1.84
C ASP A 32 32.36 4.11 2.47
N SER A 33 32.54 3.97 3.79
CA SER A 33 33.69 4.52 4.51
C SER A 33 35.01 3.91 4.04
N LEU A 34 35.04 2.58 3.83
CA LEU A 34 36.23 1.88 3.33
C LEU A 34 36.59 2.33 1.91
N CYS A 35 35.60 2.40 1.01
CA CYS A 35 35.84 2.82 -0.39
C CYS A 35 36.44 4.22 -0.50
N ARG A 36 36.02 5.18 0.34
CA ARG A 36 36.56 6.55 0.33
C ARG A 36 37.97 6.68 0.89
N SER A 37 38.37 5.77 1.78
CA SER A 37 39.72 5.81 2.37
C SER A 37 40.84 5.42 1.39
N VAL A 38 40.47 4.71 0.32
CA VAL A 38 41.43 4.27 -0.72
C VAL A 38 41.80 5.41 -1.66
N ASP A 39 40.92 6.39 -1.88
CA ASP A 39 41.15 7.49 -2.82
C ASP A 39 41.92 8.68 -2.21
N ASP A 40 42.06 8.75 -0.88
CA ASP A 40 42.81 9.82 -0.18
C ASP A 40 44.32 9.48 -0.05
N GLY A 41 44.78 8.40 -0.69
CA GLY A 41 46.17 7.94 -0.67
C GLY A 41 47.09 8.60 -1.72
N GLY A 42 46.72 9.79 -2.21
CA GLY A 42 47.46 10.52 -3.24
C GLY A 42 48.32 11.65 -2.68
N ASP A 43 49.63 11.39 -2.59
CA ASP A 43 50.74 12.34 -2.70
C ASP A 43 50.85 13.50 -1.68
N ASP A 44 50.81 13.19 -0.38
CA ASP A 44 51.50 14.04 0.61
C ASP A 44 52.96 13.60 0.73
N ASP A 45 53.75 13.89 -0.31
CA ASP A 45 55.19 14.16 -0.17
C ASP A 45 55.35 15.51 0.57
N ASP A 46 54.97 15.58 1.85
CA ASP A 46 55.25 16.74 2.71
C ASP A 46 56.41 16.40 3.66
N ASP A 47 57.61 16.66 3.15
CA ASP A 47 58.86 16.69 3.88
C ASP A 47 58.83 17.81 4.95
N GLY A 48 58.29 17.45 6.11
CA GLY A 48 58.83 17.89 7.40
C GLY A 48 58.28 19.18 8.00
N ALA A 49 57.48 19.02 9.06
CA ALA A 49 57.72 19.72 10.32
C ALA A 49 56.86 19.14 11.45
N THR A 50 57.57 18.57 12.41
CA THR A 50 57.20 18.24 13.80
C THR A 50 56.00 18.97 14.41
N GLY A 51 55.05 18.20 14.92
CA GLY A 51 54.45 18.44 16.25
C GLY A 51 53.03 19.00 16.26
N GLY A 52 52.03 18.11 16.17
CA GLY A 52 50.65 18.47 16.50
C GLY A 52 49.65 17.44 16.00
N GLY A 53 49.56 16.28 16.67
CA GLY A 53 48.61 15.22 16.33
C GLY A 53 47.18 15.76 16.37
N THR A 54 46.58 15.95 15.21
CA THR A 54 45.16 16.29 15.11
C THR A 54 44.37 15.03 15.44
N PRO A 55 43.43 15.08 16.41
CA PRO A 55 42.64 13.93 16.79
C PRO A 55 41.87 13.45 15.57
N HIS A 56 41.98 12.16 15.25
CA HIS A 56 41.15 11.49 14.25
C HIS A 56 39.70 11.90 14.49
N ARG A 57 39.17 12.73 13.59
CA ARG A 57 37.76 13.10 13.56
C ARG A 57 36.99 11.79 13.43
N ARG A 58 36.39 11.32 14.52
CA ARG A 58 35.33 10.30 14.48
C ARG A 58 34.29 10.83 13.51
N ARG A 59 34.30 10.34 12.27
CA ARG A 59 33.28 10.65 11.28
C ARG A 59 32.00 9.96 11.75
N ASP A 60 30.91 10.72 11.80
CA ASP A 60 29.59 10.23 12.22
C ASP A 60 29.24 8.95 11.45
N GLU A 61 28.95 7.87 12.18
CA GLU A 61 28.82 6.49 11.68
C GLU A 61 27.58 6.25 10.77
N SER A 62 26.84 7.30 10.38
CA SER A 62 25.69 7.18 9.46
C SER A 62 25.90 7.98 8.17
N LEU A 63 26.76 7.48 7.27
CA LEU A 63 26.97 8.10 5.96
C LEU A 63 25.74 8.02 5.05
N ILE A 64 24.85 7.06 5.30
CA ILE A 64 23.60 6.90 4.56
C ILE A 64 22.44 7.36 5.46
N PRO A 65 22.00 8.62 5.36
CA PRO A 65 20.93 9.14 6.21
C PRO A 65 19.60 8.45 5.85
N MET A 66 19.15 7.54 6.71
CA MET A 66 17.87 6.83 6.58
C MET A 66 17.17 6.79 7.93
N ASN A 67 15.87 7.10 7.94
CA ASN A 67 15.02 6.98 9.11
C ASN A 67 14.03 5.83 8.92
N PHE A 68 14.09 4.80 9.76
CA PHE A 68 13.14 3.68 9.73
C PHE A 68 12.06 3.89 10.79
N VAL A 69 10.80 3.77 10.38
CA VAL A 69 9.64 3.80 11.27
C VAL A 69 8.95 2.44 11.16
N GLY A 70 9.06 1.65 12.22
CA GLY A 70 8.43 0.34 12.32
C GLY A 70 6.94 0.47 12.56
N LEU A 71 6.15 -0.22 11.74
CA LEU A 71 4.70 -0.28 11.83
C LEU A 71 4.24 -1.72 12.03
N ARG A 72 3.09 -1.86 12.65
CA ARG A 72 2.32 -3.09 12.79
C ARG A 72 0.99 -2.98 12.04
N PRO A 73 0.34 -4.10 11.70
CA PRO A 73 -1.01 -4.06 11.15
C PRO A 73 -1.98 -3.29 12.06
N GLY A 74 -2.74 -2.37 11.48
CA GLY A 74 -3.68 -1.49 12.19
C GLY A 74 -3.08 -0.17 12.68
N ASP A 75 -1.77 0.03 12.57
CA ASP A 75 -1.14 1.30 12.94
C ASP A 75 -1.54 2.43 11.98
N THR A 76 -1.56 3.65 12.51
CA THR A 76 -1.83 4.89 11.76
C THR A 76 -0.79 5.94 12.13
N VAL A 77 -0.12 6.50 11.13
CA VAL A 77 0.91 7.53 11.33
C VAL A 77 0.61 8.77 10.49
N GLU A 78 0.64 9.95 11.10
CA GLU A 78 0.57 11.21 10.38
C GLU A 78 1.86 11.42 9.56
N LEU A 79 1.73 11.50 8.24
CA LEU A 79 2.85 11.79 7.36
C LEU A 79 3.25 13.25 7.52
N ARG A 80 4.31 13.50 8.31
CA ARG A 80 4.84 14.83 8.65
C ARG A 80 5.59 15.50 7.48
N ARG A 81 5.00 15.51 6.29
CA ARG A 81 5.46 16.38 5.20
C ARG A 81 4.57 17.61 5.16
N ARG A 82 5.15 18.74 4.73
CA ARG A 82 4.51 20.08 4.66
C ARG A 82 3.01 19.95 4.40
N LYS A 83 2.17 20.64 5.19
CA LYS A 83 0.72 20.68 4.98
C LYS A 83 0.44 20.74 3.48
N ASN A 84 -0.37 19.82 2.97
CA ASN A 84 -0.81 19.91 1.58
C ASN A 84 -1.37 21.32 1.36
N ARG A 85 -1.25 21.84 0.13
CA ARG A 85 -1.69 23.19 -0.23
C ARG A 85 -3.13 23.49 0.23
N ASP A 86 -3.95 22.44 0.35
CA ASP A 86 -5.36 22.49 0.74
C ASP A 86 -5.62 22.36 2.26
N GLY A 87 -4.56 22.36 3.08
CA GLY A 87 -4.66 22.26 4.55
C GLY A 87 -5.07 20.89 5.08
N ARG A 88 -5.08 19.85 4.24
CA ARG A 88 -5.33 18.47 4.66
C ARG A 88 -4.08 17.86 5.29
N LYS A 89 -4.30 17.01 6.29
CA LYS A 89 -3.28 16.13 6.85
C LYS A 89 -3.30 14.81 6.10
N LEU A 90 -2.13 14.21 5.89
CA LEU A 90 -2.01 12.88 5.31
C LEU A 90 -1.67 11.89 6.41
N TYR A 91 -2.30 10.72 6.35
CA TYR A 91 -2.06 9.61 7.25
C TYR A 91 -1.73 8.37 6.43
N LEU A 92 -0.73 7.63 6.90
CA LEU A 92 -0.40 6.29 6.43
C LEU A 92 -1.03 5.29 7.39
N LYS A 93 -1.82 4.37 6.87
CA LYS A 93 -2.54 3.35 7.64
C LYS A 93 -2.08 1.98 7.18
N ALA A 94 -1.44 1.23 8.08
CA ALA A 94 -0.91 -0.09 7.75
C ALA A 94 -1.99 -1.16 7.88
N PHE A 95 -2.00 -2.11 6.97
CA PHE A 95 -2.78 -3.34 7.06
C PHE A 95 -1.88 -4.55 6.82
N ALA A 96 -2.25 -5.69 7.39
CA ALA A 96 -1.52 -6.94 7.23
C ALA A 96 -1.53 -7.38 5.76
N SER A 97 -0.38 -7.83 5.28
CA SER A 97 -0.19 -8.49 3.98
C SER A 97 0.40 -9.89 4.22
N SER A 98 0.35 -10.77 3.23
CA SER A 98 0.87 -12.16 3.32
C SER A 98 1.96 -12.37 2.28
N HIS A 99 3.22 -12.59 2.68
CA HIS A 99 4.31 -12.82 1.72
C HIS A 99 5.30 -13.88 2.20
N GLY A 100 4.98 -15.16 2.00
CA GLY A 100 5.94 -16.26 2.12
C GLY A 100 6.48 -16.47 3.53
N GLY A 101 5.72 -16.06 4.56
CA GLY A 101 6.16 -16.08 5.96
C GLY A 101 7.10 -14.92 6.33
N HIS A 102 7.37 -13.99 5.42
CA HIS A 102 8.08 -12.76 5.71
C HIS A 102 7.11 -11.68 6.25
N PRO A 103 7.56 -10.84 7.19
CA PRO A 103 6.79 -9.66 7.60
C PRO A 103 6.51 -8.77 6.39
N ALA A 104 5.22 -8.55 6.10
CA ALA A 104 4.76 -7.73 4.99
C ALA A 104 3.58 -6.86 5.43
N LEU A 105 3.51 -5.66 4.86
CA LEU A 105 2.45 -4.69 5.11
C LEU A 105 1.98 -4.11 3.79
N GLY A 106 0.68 -3.90 3.69
CA GLY A 106 0.11 -2.95 2.76
C GLY A 106 -0.25 -1.64 3.47
N TYR A 107 -0.52 -0.60 2.69
CA TYR A 107 -0.75 0.74 3.18
C TYR A 107 -1.92 1.42 2.47
N ALA A 108 -2.77 2.10 3.25
CA ALA A 108 -3.65 3.13 2.75
C ALA A 108 -3.07 4.52 3.07
N ILE A 109 -3.06 5.42 2.09
CA ILE A 109 -2.79 6.84 2.33
C ILE A 109 -4.13 7.56 2.35
N ALA A 110 -4.48 8.13 3.51
CA ALA A 110 -5.72 8.87 3.69
C ALA A 110 -5.45 10.36 3.88
N SER A 111 -6.27 11.21 3.26
CA SER A 111 -6.31 12.64 3.56
C SER A 111 -7.44 12.95 4.54
N VAL A 112 -7.12 13.66 5.62
CA VAL A 112 -8.09 14.10 6.62
C VAL A 112 -8.20 15.60 6.59
N LYS A 113 -9.43 16.08 6.33
CA LYS A 113 -9.77 17.50 6.46
C LYS A 113 -10.34 17.74 7.85
N GLY A 114 -9.50 18.24 8.76
CA GLY A 114 -9.86 18.48 10.16
C GLY A 114 -10.96 19.53 10.38
N ASN A 115 -11.33 20.29 9.34
CA ASN A 115 -12.45 21.24 9.38
C ASN A 115 -13.51 20.80 8.38
N ALA A 116 -14.43 19.93 8.78
CA ALA A 116 -15.57 19.50 7.96
C ALA A 116 -16.65 20.59 7.78
N GLY A 117 -16.31 21.85 8.04
CA GLY A 117 -17.26 22.95 8.11
C GLY A 117 -18.19 22.83 9.32
N LEU A 118 -19.28 23.60 9.29
CA LEU A 118 -20.34 23.53 10.30
C LEU A 118 -21.23 22.32 10.04
N LYS A 119 -21.73 21.69 11.12
CA LYS A 119 -22.80 20.69 11.03
C LYS A 119 -24.02 21.29 10.33
N ALA A 120 -24.82 20.45 9.66
CA ALA A 120 -25.86 20.90 8.75
C ALA A 120 -26.87 21.83 9.44
N GLU A 121 -27.24 21.51 10.68
CA GLU A 121 -28.15 22.25 11.55
C GLU A 121 -27.64 23.65 11.95
N TYR A 122 -26.34 23.92 11.80
CA TYR A 122 -25.73 25.22 12.07
C TYR A 122 -25.38 26.01 10.81
N ARG A 123 -25.57 25.41 9.62
CA ARG A 123 -25.36 26.13 8.34
C ARG A 123 -26.44 27.20 8.20
N GLY A 124 -26.02 28.44 7.97
CA GLY A 124 -26.92 29.59 7.82
C GLY A 124 -27.19 30.38 9.11
N LEU A 125 -26.70 29.91 10.26
CA LEU A 125 -26.75 30.72 11.48
C LEU A 125 -25.79 31.93 11.37
N PRO A 126 -26.17 33.11 11.91
CA PRO A 126 -25.26 34.24 12.03
C PRO A 126 -24.01 33.87 12.84
N ASN A 127 -22.85 34.43 12.46
CA ASN A 127 -21.56 34.14 13.11
C ASN A 127 -21.58 34.37 14.63
N ASP A 128 -22.33 35.37 15.11
CA ASP A 128 -22.43 35.65 16.54
C ASP A 128 -23.16 34.54 17.30
N LYS A 129 -24.18 33.92 16.69
CA LYS A 129 -24.87 32.76 17.27
C LYS A 129 -23.98 31.52 17.28
N ILE A 130 -23.19 31.31 16.23
CA ILE A 130 -22.21 30.22 16.20
C ILE A 130 -21.16 30.41 17.30
N ARG A 131 -20.65 31.63 17.50
CA ARG A 131 -19.69 31.93 18.58
C ARG A 131 -20.30 31.73 19.97
N GLU A 132 -21.56 32.11 20.16
CA GLU A 132 -22.30 31.88 21.40
C GLU A 132 -22.41 30.37 21.70
N LEU A 133 -22.76 29.57 20.70
CA LEU A 133 -22.82 28.10 20.81
C LEU A 133 -21.46 27.50 21.17
N VAL A 134 -20.38 27.91 20.49
CA VAL A 134 -19.02 27.46 20.80
C VAL A 134 -18.61 27.84 22.22
N LYS A 135 -18.92 29.07 22.66
CA LYS A 135 -18.64 29.52 24.03
C LYS A 135 -19.41 28.71 25.09
N ARG A 136 -20.56 28.17 24.73
CA ARG A 136 -21.36 27.23 25.55
C ARG A 136 -20.86 25.78 25.46
N GLY A 137 -19.78 25.52 24.74
CA GLY A 137 -19.21 24.18 24.58
C GLY A 137 -19.93 23.30 23.56
N VAL A 138 -20.82 23.87 22.74
CA VAL A 138 -21.52 23.11 21.70
C VAL A 138 -20.57 22.83 20.54
N GLU A 139 -20.45 21.55 20.16
CA GLU A 139 -19.66 21.13 19.01
C GLU A 139 -20.39 21.48 17.70
N VAL A 140 -20.07 22.65 17.16
CA VAL A 140 -20.71 23.18 15.94
C VAL A 140 -20.07 22.68 14.64
N ARG A 141 -18.88 22.09 14.70
CA ARG A 141 -18.15 21.59 13.52
C ARG A 141 -18.51 20.14 13.25
N GLY A 142 -18.58 19.79 11.97
CA GLY A 142 -18.73 18.38 11.57
C GLY A 142 -17.51 17.55 11.97
N ALA A 143 -17.71 16.24 12.08
CA ALA A 143 -16.62 15.28 12.26
C ALA A 143 -15.61 15.38 11.11
N PRO A 144 -14.30 15.20 11.35
CA PRO A 144 -13.29 15.22 10.29
C PRO A 144 -13.69 14.30 9.13
N VAL A 145 -13.58 14.82 7.91
CA VAL A 145 -13.81 14.00 6.72
C VAL A 145 -12.49 13.38 6.33
N GLU A 146 -12.43 12.05 6.44
CA GLU A 146 -11.34 11.24 5.93
C GLU A 146 -11.69 10.74 4.53
N ARG A 147 -10.70 10.72 3.64
CA ARG A 147 -10.79 10.12 2.31
C ARG A 147 -9.54 9.30 2.04
N SER A 148 -9.73 8.05 1.63
CA SER A 148 -8.64 7.22 1.11
C SER A 148 -8.21 7.73 -0.26
N GLU A 149 -6.91 7.96 -0.44
CA GLU A 149 -6.34 8.54 -1.67
C GLU A 149 -5.53 7.50 -2.46
N VAL A 150 -4.80 6.62 -1.77
CA VAL A 150 -3.96 5.59 -2.42
C VAL A 150 -3.99 4.30 -1.61
N CYS A 151 -4.17 3.17 -2.29
CA CYS A 151 -3.85 1.83 -1.79
C CYS A 151 -2.52 1.37 -2.37
N TYR A 152 -1.64 0.85 -1.53
CA TYR A 152 -0.43 0.17 -1.94
C TYR A 152 -0.34 -1.17 -1.20
N THR A 153 -0.40 -2.29 -1.91
CA THR A 153 -0.48 -3.61 -1.27
C THR A 153 0.85 -4.09 -0.70
N GLY A 154 1.97 -3.54 -1.19
CA GLY A 154 3.27 -4.19 -1.03
C GLY A 154 3.29 -5.55 -1.73
N ASP A 155 4.40 -6.28 -1.56
CA ASP A 155 4.45 -7.67 -2.00
C ASP A 155 3.50 -8.51 -1.13
N THR A 156 2.61 -9.26 -1.77
CA THR A 156 1.54 -10.05 -1.16
C THR A 156 1.12 -11.23 -2.05
N ALA A 157 0.64 -12.27 -1.39
CA ALA A 157 -0.23 -13.29 -1.94
C ALA A 157 -1.71 -12.85 -1.80
N ILE A 158 -2.60 -13.58 -2.47
CA ILE A 158 -4.04 -13.24 -2.53
C ILE A 158 -4.68 -13.18 -1.14
N ASP A 159 -4.35 -14.10 -0.25
CA ASP A 159 -4.88 -14.21 1.13
C ASP A 159 -4.58 -12.97 1.99
N GLY A 160 -3.53 -12.22 1.66
CA GLY A 160 -3.17 -10.99 2.36
C GLY A 160 -4.07 -9.79 2.04
N VAL A 161 -4.84 -9.83 0.96
CA VAL A 161 -5.59 -8.65 0.45
C VAL A 161 -7.05 -8.92 0.10
N LEU A 162 -7.54 -10.16 0.26
CA LEU A 162 -8.97 -10.45 0.17
C LEU A 162 -9.75 -9.65 1.21
N CYS A 163 -10.90 -9.11 0.80
CA CYS A 163 -11.81 -8.46 1.73
C CYS A 163 -12.22 -9.46 2.82
N PRO A 164 -11.95 -9.19 4.11
CA PRO A 164 -12.36 -10.08 5.18
C PRO A 164 -13.88 -10.15 5.15
N ARG A 165 -14.42 -11.38 5.09
CA ARG A 165 -15.85 -11.59 5.23
C ARG A 165 -16.30 -10.90 6.51
N GLU A 166 -17.43 -10.21 6.44
CA GLU A 166 -18.18 -9.90 7.65
C GLU A 166 -18.47 -11.28 8.24
N GLU A 167 -17.66 -11.70 9.21
CA GLU A 167 -18.08 -12.74 10.14
C GLU A 167 -19.42 -12.20 10.61
N GLU A 168 -20.53 -12.82 10.15
CA GLU A 168 -21.87 -12.49 10.65
C GLU A 168 -21.66 -12.43 12.14
N GLU A 169 -21.82 -11.22 12.72
CA GLU A 169 -21.75 -11.05 14.15
C GLU A 169 -22.75 -12.08 14.63
N ASP A 170 -22.23 -13.18 15.19
CA ASP A 170 -23.07 -14.25 15.66
C ASP A 170 -23.80 -13.60 16.82
N ASP A 171 -25.00 -13.09 16.51
CA ASP A 171 -25.94 -12.44 17.41
C ASP A 171 -26.36 -13.39 18.54
N GLY A 172 -25.79 -14.60 18.54
CA GLY A 172 -25.49 -15.44 19.69
C GLY A 172 -25.40 -14.63 20.97
N ASP A 173 -26.58 -14.52 21.57
CA ASP A 173 -26.96 -14.35 22.95
C ASP A 173 -26.35 -15.43 23.86
N GLY A 174 -25.20 -15.98 23.48
CA GLY A 174 -24.35 -16.85 24.26
C GLY A 174 -23.91 -16.12 25.50
N GLU A 175 -24.72 -16.28 26.55
CA GLU A 175 -24.41 -15.93 27.92
C GLU A 175 -22.93 -16.24 28.18
N VAL A 176 -22.15 -15.18 28.32
CA VAL A 176 -20.76 -15.30 28.74
C VAL A 176 -20.80 -15.97 30.11
N PRO A 177 -20.27 -17.20 30.28
CA PRO A 177 -20.48 -17.97 31.48
C PRO A 177 -19.93 -17.20 32.67
N ALA A 178 -20.84 -16.80 33.56
CA ALA A 178 -20.56 -16.04 34.78
C ALA A 178 -19.75 -16.91 35.75
N GLY A 179 -18.43 -17.00 35.53
CA GLY A 179 -17.58 -17.84 36.39
C GLY A 179 -16.09 -17.83 36.12
N MET A 180 -15.59 -17.27 35.02
CA MET A 180 -14.14 -17.19 34.78
C MET A 180 -13.57 -15.88 35.32
N THR A 181 -12.94 -15.98 36.50
CA THR A 181 -12.19 -14.91 37.13
C THR A 181 -11.01 -14.50 36.26
N ALA A 182 -11.01 -13.22 35.88
CA ALA A 182 -9.99 -12.54 35.12
C ALA A 182 -8.63 -12.52 35.83
N ALA A 183 -7.59 -13.05 35.17
CA ALA A 183 -6.21 -12.76 35.50
C ALA A 183 -5.33 -12.75 34.23
N THR A 184 -4.91 -11.53 33.87
CA THR A 184 -3.68 -11.18 33.12
C THR A 184 -3.44 -11.64 31.68
N GLU A 185 -4.09 -12.68 31.15
CA GLU A 185 -3.88 -13.10 29.75
C GLU A 185 -4.89 -12.48 28.75
N GLY A 186 -6.00 -11.93 29.25
CA GLY A 186 -7.07 -11.36 28.41
C GLY A 186 -6.75 -10.01 27.76
N ASP A 187 -5.82 -9.23 28.33
CA ASP A 187 -5.52 -7.88 27.82
C ASP A 187 -4.74 -7.94 26.50
N ASP A 188 -3.81 -8.90 26.37
CA ASP A 188 -3.00 -9.08 25.16
C ASP A 188 -3.84 -9.63 24.00
N GLU A 189 -4.76 -10.56 24.27
CA GLU A 189 -5.65 -11.13 23.25
C GLU A 189 -6.63 -10.07 22.72
N ASN A 190 -7.23 -9.28 23.62
CA ASN A 190 -8.12 -8.19 23.24
C ASN A 190 -7.37 -7.12 22.41
N GLU A 191 -6.13 -6.77 22.79
CA GLU A 191 -5.33 -5.85 21.99
C GLU A 191 -5.02 -6.41 20.59
N ARG A 192 -4.68 -7.70 20.48
CA ARG A 192 -4.46 -8.37 19.19
C ARG A 192 -5.72 -8.37 18.33
N LEU A 193 -6.88 -8.66 18.90
CA LEU A 193 -8.16 -8.62 18.21
C LEU A 193 -8.49 -7.21 17.71
N LEU A 194 -8.31 -6.19 18.56
CA LEU A 194 -8.52 -4.78 18.20
C LEU A 194 -7.57 -4.35 17.07
N ARG A 195 -6.30 -4.78 17.09
CA ARG A 195 -5.35 -4.51 16.00
C ARG A 195 -5.77 -5.19 14.70
N ARG A 196 -6.21 -6.45 14.75
CA ARG A 196 -6.75 -7.17 13.58
C ARG A 196 -7.93 -6.42 12.99
N ARG A 197 -8.92 -6.05 13.80
CA ARG A 197 -10.09 -5.27 13.33
C ARG A 197 -9.71 -3.93 12.69
N ARG A 198 -8.72 -3.22 13.26
CA ARG A 198 -8.20 -1.98 12.64
C ARG A 198 -7.46 -2.24 11.33
N SER A 199 -6.66 -3.30 11.27
CA SER A 199 -5.99 -3.73 10.04
C SER A 199 -7.01 -4.02 8.95
N ASP A 200 -8.07 -4.78 9.26
CA ASP A 200 -9.14 -5.12 8.32
C ASP A 200 -9.91 -3.87 7.85
N ALA A 201 -10.19 -2.94 8.77
CA ALA A 201 -10.79 -1.65 8.43
C ALA A 201 -9.87 -0.82 7.51
N ASN A 202 -8.56 -0.80 7.78
CA ASN A 202 -7.58 -0.13 6.93
C ASN A 202 -7.51 -0.76 5.54
N LEU A 203 -7.54 -2.09 5.43
CA LEU A 203 -7.56 -2.81 4.15
C LEU A 203 -8.80 -2.46 3.33
N ARG A 204 -10.01 -2.51 3.93
CA ARG A 204 -11.26 -2.12 3.25
C ARG A 204 -11.19 -0.68 2.76
N ALA A 205 -10.80 0.25 3.64
CA ALA A 205 -10.63 1.65 3.29
C ALA A 205 -9.56 1.87 2.20
N ALA A 206 -8.51 1.04 2.16
CA ALA A 206 -7.49 1.12 1.12
C ALA A 206 -8.13 0.90 -0.26
N PHE A 207 -8.90 -0.18 -0.44
CA PHE A 207 -9.51 -0.53 -1.72
C PHE A 207 -10.66 0.39 -2.16
N GLU A 208 -11.12 1.31 -1.31
CA GLU A 208 -12.00 2.41 -1.73
C GLU A 208 -11.27 3.52 -2.50
N SER A 209 -9.93 3.53 -2.48
CA SER A 209 -9.08 4.59 -3.03
C SER A 209 -9.28 4.83 -4.53
N PRO A 210 -9.10 6.08 -5.00
CA PRO A 210 -9.07 6.39 -6.43
C PRO A 210 -7.83 5.83 -7.15
N LEU A 211 -6.75 5.52 -6.43
CA LEU A 211 -5.56 4.87 -6.99
C LEU A 211 -5.24 3.62 -6.19
N ILE A 212 -5.14 2.48 -6.87
CA ILE A 212 -4.77 1.19 -6.28
C ILE A 212 -3.48 0.73 -6.96
N ILE A 213 -2.41 0.58 -6.18
CA ILE A 213 -1.13 0.04 -6.61
C ILE A 213 -1.03 -1.38 -6.04
N CYS A 214 -1.25 -2.36 -6.90
CA CYS A 214 -1.46 -3.76 -6.52
C CYS A 214 -0.33 -4.63 -7.07
N GLU A 215 0.17 -5.58 -6.28
CA GLU A 215 1.13 -6.55 -6.79
C GLU A 215 0.50 -7.35 -7.94
N CYS A 216 1.27 -7.63 -8.98
CA CYS A 216 1.01 -8.73 -9.88
C CYS A 216 2.35 -9.26 -10.38
N THR A 217 2.77 -10.42 -9.91
CA THR A 217 4.08 -10.97 -10.30
C THR A 217 3.97 -11.84 -11.55
N PHE A 218 2.86 -12.57 -11.71
CA PHE A 218 2.69 -13.57 -12.76
C PHE A 218 1.48 -13.30 -13.65
N LEU A 219 1.71 -13.32 -14.97
CA LEU A 219 0.69 -13.21 -16.02
C LEU A 219 0.47 -14.53 -16.77
N GLY A 220 0.98 -15.65 -16.24
CA GLY A 220 1.10 -16.95 -16.92
C GLY A 220 -0.20 -17.54 -17.48
N GLY A 221 -0.07 -18.44 -18.45
CA GLY A 221 -1.20 -19.14 -19.09
C GLY A 221 -2.05 -18.34 -20.09
N LEU A 222 -1.78 -17.04 -20.30
CA LEU A 222 -2.56 -16.18 -21.22
C LEU A 222 -2.00 -16.14 -22.65
N GLY A 223 -0.76 -16.58 -22.84
CA GLY A 223 -0.06 -16.63 -24.11
C GLY A 223 0.28 -18.07 -24.50
N GLY A 224 -0.72 -18.85 -24.90
CA GLY A 224 -0.43 -20.06 -25.67
C GLY A 224 0.32 -19.66 -26.94
N LYS A 225 1.44 -20.34 -27.25
CA LYS A 225 2.10 -20.19 -28.55
C LYS A 225 1.05 -20.26 -29.65
N GLU A 226 1.01 -19.25 -30.50
CA GLU A 226 0.17 -19.18 -31.71
C GLU A 226 0.20 -20.52 -32.43
N GLY A 227 -0.91 -21.26 -32.40
CA GLY A 227 -0.99 -22.58 -33.05
C GLY A 227 -2.03 -23.53 -32.48
N THR A 228 -2.43 -23.36 -31.21
CA THR A 228 -3.60 -24.07 -30.67
C THR A 228 -4.47 -23.09 -29.88
N MET A 229 -5.50 -22.54 -30.55
CA MET A 229 -6.57 -21.78 -29.89
C MET A 229 -7.39 -22.72 -29.00
N SER A 230 -6.82 -23.09 -27.86
CA SER A 230 -7.58 -23.68 -26.77
C SER A 230 -8.10 -22.56 -25.87
N ASN A 231 -9.36 -22.71 -25.46
CA ASN A 231 -10.18 -21.73 -24.75
C ASN A 231 -9.43 -20.94 -23.65
N PRO A 232 -9.47 -19.59 -23.62
CA PRO A 232 -8.83 -18.77 -22.58
C PRO A 232 -9.39 -19.01 -21.17
N SER A 233 -10.52 -19.72 -21.02
CA SER A 233 -11.02 -20.19 -19.72
C SER A 233 -10.17 -21.28 -19.06
N LYS A 234 -9.09 -21.73 -19.70
CA LYS A 234 -8.13 -22.69 -19.16
C LYS A 234 -6.70 -22.12 -19.13
N SER A 235 -6.48 -21.03 -18.40
CA SER A 235 -5.14 -20.78 -17.85
C SER A 235 -4.70 -22.06 -17.15
N SER A 236 -3.55 -22.62 -17.51
CA SER A 236 -3.08 -23.84 -16.85
C SER A 236 -3.03 -23.58 -15.34
N PRO A 237 -3.71 -24.39 -14.49
CA PRO A 237 -3.68 -24.26 -13.04
C PRO A 237 -2.26 -24.10 -12.48
N CYS A 238 -1.26 -24.63 -13.19
CA CYS A 238 0.14 -24.57 -12.81
C CYS A 238 0.68 -23.16 -12.57
N ASP A 239 0.30 -22.13 -13.33
CA ASP A 239 0.93 -20.81 -13.22
C ASP A 239 0.37 -20.01 -12.04
N ARG A 240 -0.94 -20.12 -11.80
CA ARG A 240 -1.59 -19.55 -10.63
C ARG A 240 -1.15 -20.26 -9.34
N ASP A 241 -1.07 -21.58 -9.37
CA ASP A 241 -0.56 -22.37 -8.25
C ASP A 241 0.92 -22.08 -8.00
N PHE A 242 1.70 -21.87 -9.06
CA PHE A 242 3.10 -21.47 -8.94
C PHE A 242 3.23 -20.09 -8.29
N ALA A 243 2.45 -19.10 -8.71
CA ALA A 243 2.40 -17.78 -8.07
C ALA A 243 2.12 -17.89 -6.57
N ARG A 244 1.08 -18.64 -6.21
CA ARG A 244 0.70 -18.91 -4.80
C ARG A 244 1.79 -19.64 -4.02
N SER A 245 2.46 -20.62 -4.62
CA SER A 245 3.58 -21.34 -3.99
C SER A 245 4.79 -20.45 -3.71
N ARG A 246 4.89 -19.32 -4.41
CA ARG A 246 5.92 -18.28 -4.23
C ARG A 246 5.42 -17.10 -3.41
N ALA A 247 4.20 -17.20 -2.86
CA ALA A 247 3.51 -16.16 -2.11
C ALA A 247 3.45 -14.81 -2.84
N HIS A 248 3.04 -14.89 -4.11
CA HIS A 248 2.85 -13.77 -5.02
C HIS A 248 1.49 -13.88 -5.71
N MET A 249 1.02 -12.76 -6.30
CA MET A 249 -0.24 -12.74 -7.02
C MET A 249 -0.11 -13.06 -8.51
N HIS A 250 -1.09 -13.79 -9.01
CA HIS A 250 -1.38 -13.95 -10.44
C HIS A 250 -2.40 -12.88 -10.91
N ALA A 251 -2.42 -12.55 -12.20
CA ALA A 251 -3.40 -11.61 -12.76
C ALA A 251 -4.86 -11.95 -12.39
N LEU A 252 -5.23 -13.24 -12.44
CA LEU A 252 -6.57 -13.70 -12.04
C LEU A 252 -6.86 -13.54 -10.54
N ASP A 253 -5.83 -13.56 -9.68
CA ASP A 253 -6.02 -13.27 -8.25
C ASP A 253 -6.38 -11.79 -8.06
N VAL A 254 -5.86 -10.87 -8.89
CA VAL A 254 -6.23 -9.44 -8.83
C VAL A 254 -7.73 -9.24 -9.07
N VAL A 255 -8.29 -9.96 -10.05
CA VAL A 255 -9.75 -9.89 -10.33
C VAL A 255 -10.55 -10.35 -9.10
N GLU A 256 -10.17 -11.48 -8.50
CA GLU A 256 -10.82 -12.02 -7.29
C GLU A 256 -10.73 -11.05 -6.10
N VAL A 257 -9.58 -10.40 -5.93
CA VAL A 257 -9.41 -9.35 -4.89
C VAL A 257 -10.37 -8.20 -5.15
N LEU A 258 -10.43 -7.65 -6.36
CA LEU A 258 -11.31 -6.52 -6.68
C LEU A 258 -12.80 -6.88 -6.56
N GLU A 259 -13.18 -8.11 -6.89
CA GLU A 259 -14.54 -8.63 -6.66
C GLU A 259 -14.84 -8.73 -5.16
N SER A 260 -13.91 -9.23 -4.35
CA SER A 260 -14.09 -9.32 -2.90
C SER A 260 -14.32 -7.95 -2.24
N HIS A 261 -13.73 -6.88 -2.82
CA HIS A 261 -13.94 -5.49 -2.40
C HIS A 261 -15.11 -4.79 -3.10
N LYS A 262 -15.93 -5.53 -3.87
CA LYS A 262 -17.10 -5.00 -4.59
C LYS A 262 -16.75 -3.87 -5.58
N ILE A 263 -15.51 -3.82 -6.05
CA ILE A 263 -15.05 -2.85 -7.06
C ILE A 263 -15.54 -3.28 -8.43
N LEU A 264 -15.39 -4.57 -8.74
CA LEU A 264 -16.02 -5.17 -9.89
C LEU A 264 -17.42 -5.57 -9.48
N ARG A 265 -18.43 -4.76 -9.84
CA ARG A 265 -19.82 -5.21 -9.75
C ARG A 265 -19.96 -6.37 -10.72
N SER A 266 -20.19 -7.57 -10.20
CA SER A 266 -20.74 -8.67 -10.98
C SER A 266 -22.01 -8.13 -11.61
N GLY A 267 -21.98 -7.84 -12.91
CA GLY A 267 -23.17 -7.56 -13.67
C GLY A 267 -23.98 -8.85 -13.69
N SER A 268 -24.73 -9.11 -12.62
CA SER A 268 -25.83 -10.04 -12.66
C SER A 268 -26.86 -9.36 -13.55
N GLY A 269 -26.68 -9.56 -14.86
CA GLY A 269 -27.73 -9.42 -15.84
C GLY A 269 -28.81 -10.41 -15.45
N ASP A 270 -29.62 -10.02 -14.48
CA ASP A 270 -31.02 -10.39 -14.46
C ASP A 270 -31.68 -9.45 -15.47
N ASP A 271 -31.34 -9.69 -16.75
CA ASP A 271 -32.05 -9.20 -17.92
C ASP A 271 -33.36 -9.97 -18.00
N SER A 272 -34.19 -9.87 -16.95
CA SER A 272 -35.58 -10.26 -17.06
C SER A 272 -36.24 -9.23 -17.99
N ASP A 273 -36.34 -9.61 -19.26
CA ASP A 273 -36.82 -8.90 -20.45
C ASP A 273 -38.28 -8.36 -20.38
N ASP A 274 -38.80 -7.99 -19.21
CA ASP A 274 -40.24 -7.73 -19.01
C ASP A 274 -40.63 -6.26 -18.73
N ASP A 275 -39.76 -5.25 -18.92
CA ASP A 275 -40.18 -3.85 -18.72
C ASP A 275 -40.03 -2.98 -19.98
N ASP A 276 -41.19 -2.83 -20.62
CA ASP A 276 -41.48 -2.01 -21.78
C ASP A 276 -41.38 -0.51 -21.42
N GLY A 277 -40.38 0.17 -21.97
CA GLY A 277 -40.44 1.62 -22.20
C GLY A 277 -40.09 2.53 -21.02
N GLY A 278 -38.79 2.71 -20.76
CA GLY A 278 -38.33 3.79 -19.87
C GLY A 278 -36.81 3.85 -19.75
N GLY A 279 -36.12 4.21 -20.84
CA GLY A 279 -34.66 4.29 -20.91
C GLY A 279 -34.04 5.22 -19.86
N VAL A 280 -33.73 4.66 -18.70
CA VAL A 280 -32.83 5.24 -17.72
C VAL A 280 -31.61 4.33 -17.70
N GLU A 281 -30.51 4.83 -18.25
CA GLU A 281 -29.21 4.15 -18.27
C GLU A 281 -28.86 3.66 -16.85
N LYS A 282 -28.98 2.36 -16.62
CA LYS A 282 -28.65 1.72 -15.33
C LYS A 282 -27.14 1.80 -15.11
N GLY A 283 -26.70 2.87 -14.46
CA GLY A 283 -25.80 2.83 -13.31
C GLY A 283 -24.42 2.22 -13.52
N THR A 284 -23.70 2.61 -14.57
CA THR A 284 -22.24 2.48 -14.58
C THR A 284 -21.66 3.72 -13.90
N VAL A 285 -21.51 3.67 -12.57
CA VAL A 285 -20.68 4.68 -11.89
C VAL A 285 -19.26 4.43 -12.38
N ASP A 286 -18.85 5.18 -13.40
CA ASP A 286 -17.44 5.42 -13.67
C ASP A 286 -16.89 6.16 -12.45
N ASP A 287 -16.42 5.39 -11.47
CA ASP A 287 -15.88 5.93 -10.22
C ASP A 287 -14.48 6.55 -10.40
N GLY A 288 -13.94 6.54 -11.63
CA GLY A 288 -12.66 7.17 -11.98
C GLY A 288 -11.43 6.54 -11.33
N ARG A 289 -11.56 5.39 -10.65
CA ARG A 289 -10.40 4.70 -10.02
C ARG A 289 -9.38 4.23 -11.06
N ARG A 290 -8.11 4.16 -10.69
CA ARG A 290 -7.01 3.63 -11.51
C ARG A 290 -6.36 2.47 -10.79
N LEU A 291 -6.05 1.41 -11.52
CA LEU A 291 -5.29 0.27 -11.03
C LEU A 291 -3.89 0.33 -11.66
N VAL A 292 -2.86 0.21 -10.84
CA VAL A 292 -1.47 0.09 -11.29
C VAL A 292 -0.94 -1.24 -10.80
N LEU A 293 -0.60 -2.13 -11.72
CA LEU A 293 0.05 -3.40 -11.38
C LEU A 293 1.56 -3.20 -11.30
N PHE A 294 2.19 -3.64 -10.22
CA PHE A 294 3.65 -3.58 -10.08
C PHE A 294 4.25 -4.95 -9.77
N HIS A 295 5.58 -5.03 -9.78
CA HIS A 295 6.35 -6.24 -9.49
C HIS A 295 6.18 -7.36 -10.54
N LEU A 296 5.87 -7.01 -11.80
CA LEU A 296 5.81 -8.00 -12.87
C LEU A 296 7.15 -8.72 -13.03
N SER A 297 7.09 -10.05 -13.13
CA SER A 297 8.25 -10.88 -13.48
C SER A 297 8.88 -10.40 -14.79
N GLY A 298 10.22 -10.30 -14.82
CA GLY A 298 10.97 -9.89 -16.01
C GLY A 298 10.75 -10.79 -17.24
N ARG A 299 10.15 -11.98 -17.05
CA ARG A 299 9.71 -12.87 -18.14
C ARG A 299 8.57 -12.28 -18.98
N HIS A 300 7.88 -11.26 -18.47
CA HIS A 300 6.78 -10.58 -19.14
C HIS A 300 7.19 -9.25 -19.77
N SER A 301 8.50 -8.96 -19.85
CA SER A 301 9.03 -7.86 -20.65
C SER A 301 8.90 -8.17 -22.15
N PRO A 302 8.53 -7.20 -23.01
CA PRO A 302 8.34 -5.76 -22.73
C PRO A 302 6.95 -5.41 -22.15
N ALA A 303 6.78 -4.16 -21.69
CA ALA A 303 5.52 -3.67 -21.12
C ALA A 303 4.29 -3.92 -22.02
N ASP A 304 4.46 -3.81 -23.33
CA ASP A 304 3.39 -4.07 -24.31
C ASP A 304 2.87 -5.50 -24.24
N PHE A 305 3.75 -6.48 -24.02
CA PHE A 305 3.35 -7.88 -23.83
C PHE A 305 2.54 -8.06 -22.55
N ALA A 306 2.94 -7.38 -21.47
CA ALA A 306 2.19 -7.42 -20.22
C ALA A 306 0.79 -6.81 -20.37
N MET A 307 0.69 -5.68 -21.07
CA MET A 307 -0.59 -5.03 -21.35
C MET A 307 -1.51 -5.90 -22.22
N ASP A 308 -0.97 -6.57 -23.24
CA ASP A 308 -1.72 -7.52 -24.08
C ASP A 308 -2.14 -8.80 -23.34
N ALA A 309 -1.33 -9.29 -22.40
CA ALA A 309 -1.74 -10.36 -21.51
C ALA A 309 -2.90 -9.92 -20.60
N LEU A 310 -2.79 -8.73 -20.01
CA LEU A 310 -3.81 -8.18 -19.11
C LEU A 310 -5.12 -7.87 -19.83
N SER A 311 -5.08 -7.33 -21.05
CA SER A 311 -6.29 -7.07 -21.85
C SER A 311 -7.09 -8.35 -22.16
N ARG A 312 -6.41 -9.51 -22.20
CA ARG A 312 -7.04 -10.83 -22.37
C ARG A 312 -7.53 -11.44 -21.06
N ALA A 313 -6.86 -11.17 -19.94
CA ALA A 313 -7.26 -11.70 -18.63
C ALA A 313 -8.35 -10.90 -17.94
N PHE A 314 -8.34 -9.58 -18.13
CA PHE A 314 -9.21 -8.68 -17.40
C PHE A 314 -10.51 -8.42 -18.17
N PRO A 315 -11.63 -8.18 -17.47
CA PRO A 315 -12.79 -7.56 -18.09
C PRO A 315 -12.39 -6.25 -18.80
N SER A 316 -12.95 -5.97 -19.97
CA SER A 316 -12.51 -4.84 -20.84
C SER A 316 -12.43 -3.50 -20.10
N ARG A 317 -13.45 -3.22 -19.26
CA ARG A 317 -13.50 -2.00 -18.43
C ARG A 317 -12.37 -1.92 -17.41
N LEU A 318 -11.94 -3.05 -16.85
CA LEU A 318 -10.81 -3.09 -15.93
C LEU A 318 -9.50 -2.89 -16.69
N ALA A 319 -9.34 -3.53 -17.85
CA ALA A 319 -8.16 -3.39 -18.69
C ALA A 319 -7.92 -1.93 -19.12
N GLU A 320 -8.97 -1.19 -19.51
CA GLU A 320 -8.91 0.24 -19.88
C GLU A 320 -8.43 1.17 -18.74
N ARG A 321 -8.53 0.70 -17.50
CA ARG A 321 -8.21 1.46 -16.28
C ARG A 321 -7.00 0.92 -15.54
N THR A 322 -6.36 -0.09 -16.13
CA THR A 322 -5.16 -0.74 -15.60
C THR A 322 -3.94 -0.18 -16.31
N ASP A 323 -3.01 0.35 -15.54
CA ASP A 323 -1.65 0.64 -15.96
C ASP A 323 -0.69 -0.39 -15.35
N VAL A 324 0.51 -0.48 -15.89
CA VAL A 324 1.55 -1.39 -15.40
C VAL A 324 2.83 -0.62 -15.11
N ALA A 325 3.36 -0.79 -13.91
CA ALA A 325 4.69 -0.38 -13.53
C ALA A 325 5.67 -1.55 -13.79
N VAL A 326 6.29 -1.54 -14.97
CA VAL A 326 7.35 -2.51 -15.29
C VAL A 326 8.64 -2.04 -14.64
N ALA A 327 9.21 -2.87 -13.77
CA ALA A 327 10.54 -2.67 -13.22
C ALA A 327 11.61 -2.96 -14.30
N SER A 328 11.62 -2.22 -15.40
CA SER A 328 12.69 -2.32 -16.39
C SER A 328 13.83 -1.39 -15.99
N LEU A 329 14.77 -1.93 -15.21
CA LEU A 329 16.18 -1.48 -15.20
C LEU A 329 17.01 -2.32 -16.18
N VAL A 330 16.39 -2.96 -17.17
CA VAL A 330 17.16 -3.63 -18.23
C VAL A 330 17.56 -2.51 -19.20
N PRO A 331 18.85 -2.12 -19.26
CA PRO A 331 19.28 -1.16 -20.27
C PRO A 331 18.88 -1.73 -21.63
N GLU A 332 18.16 -0.93 -22.42
CA GLU A 332 17.93 -1.22 -23.83
C GLU A 332 19.29 -1.32 -24.51
N GLY A 333 19.84 -2.53 -24.64
CA GLY A 333 21.09 -2.73 -25.37
C GLY A 333 21.91 -3.93 -24.92
N ARG A 334 21.74 -5.03 -25.64
CA ARG A 334 22.82 -5.50 -26.52
C ARG A 334 22.16 -5.87 -27.84
N GLY A 335 22.24 -4.97 -28.81
CA GLY A 335 22.01 -5.37 -30.19
C GLY A 335 22.98 -6.50 -30.52
N ASP A 336 22.47 -7.55 -31.16
CA ASP A 336 23.28 -8.60 -31.74
C ASP A 336 24.27 -7.96 -32.73
N GLY A 337 25.53 -7.92 -32.32
CA GLY A 337 26.70 -7.63 -33.15
C GLY A 337 27.58 -8.86 -33.21
#